data_AF-A0A2V6WLR9-F1
#
_entry.id   AF-A0A2V6WLR9-F1
#
_cell.length_a   1.000
_cell.length_b   1.000
_cell.length_c   1.000
_cell.angle_alpha   90.00
_cell.angle_beta   90.00
_cell.angle_gamma   90.00
#
_symmetry.space_group_name_H-M   'P 1'
#
loop_
_entity.id
_entity.type
_entity.pdbx_description
1 polymer ?
#
loop_
_entity_poly.entity_id
_entity_poly.type
_entity_poly.pdbx_seq_one_letter_code
_entity_poly.pdbx_strand_id
1 'polypeptide(L)'
;MALVVIASTTVVTTLARSTLPRRALIFLLTVGGVGYPLGYLIWSALIPAYGVERSKAIAEWLVWIPFGGATILGLLWLAGLTGALLARR
;
A
#
# COMPACT_ATOMS: atom_id res chain seq x y z
N MET A 1 7.87 -4.59 -4.75
CA MET A 1 7.13 -3.56 -3.99
C MET A 1 7.84 -2.21 -3.96
N ALA A 2 9.14 -2.13 -3.66
CA ALA A 2 9.89 -0.85 -3.64
C ALA A 2 9.70 0.01 -4.90
N LEU A 3 9.81 -0.59 -6.10
CA LEU A 3 9.58 0.12 -7.36
C LEU A 3 8.19 0.78 -7.43
N VAL A 4 7.14 0.06 -7.03
CA VAL A 4 5.75 0.57 -7.07
C VAL A 4 5.61 1.76 -6.12
N VAL A 5 6.18 1.69 -4.92
CA VAL A 5 6.17 2.79 -3.96
C VAL A 5 6.90 4.00 -4.53
N ILE A 6 8.10 3.83 -5.08
CA ILE A 6 8.89 4.93 -5.65
C ILE A 6 8.17 5.57 -6.85
N ALA A 7 7.70 4.76 -7.80
CA ALA A 7 7.00 5.25 -8.98
C ALA A 7 5.71 5.99 -8.60
N SER A 8 4.88 5.38 -7.74
CA SER A 8 3.61 5.99 -7.32
C SER A 8 3.82 7.26 -6.50
N THR A 9 4.79 7.30 -5.57
CA THR A 9 5.11 8.53 -4.83
C THR A 9 5.64 9.63 -5.74
N THR A 10 6.47 9.31 -6.74
CA THR A 10 6.94 10.27 -7.75
C THR A 10 5.78 10.88 -8.53
N VAL A 11 4.82 10.06 -8.96
CA VAL A 11 3.61 10.51 -9.65
C VAL A 11 2.76 11.38 -8.71
N VAL A 12 2.56 10.96 -7.47
CA VAL A 12 1.81 11.73 -6.45
C VAL A 12 2.44 13.09 -6.20
N THR A 13 3.77 13.16 -6.03
CA THR A 13 4.47 14.43 -5.81
C THR A 13 4.39 15.36 -7.00
N THR A 14 4.21 14.82 -8.21
CA THR A 14 4.08 15.59 -9.46
C THR A 14 2.64 16.07 -9.69
N LEU A 15 1.64 15.23 -9.46
CA LEU A 15 0.25 15.49 -9.84
C LEU A 15 -0.58 16.14 -8.71
N ALA A 16 -0.33 15.78 -7.44
CA ALA A 16 -1.14 16.27 -6.32
C ALA A 16 -0.69 17.68 -5.88
N ARG A 17 -1.44 18.69 -6.33
CA ARG A 17 -1.16 20.11 -6.02
C ARG A 17 -1.45 20.49 -4.56
N SER A 18 -2.44 19.84 -3.94
CA SER A 18 -2.82 20.11 -2.55
C SER A 18 -2.02 19.26 -1.57
N THR A 19 -1.56 19.87 -0.48
CA THR A 19 -0.71 19.24 0.54
C THR A 19 -1.37 18.05 1.22
N LEU A 20 -2.68 18.14 1.50
CA LEU A 20 -3.40 17.10 2.24
C LEU A 20 -3.60 15.81 1.43
N PRO A 21 -4.15 15.84 0.19
CA PRO A 21 -4.22 14.66 -0.68
C PRO A 21 -2.85 14.05 -0.96
N ARG A 22 -1.82 14.88 -1.18
CA ARG A 22 -0.46 14.41 -1.42
C ARG A 22 0.07 13.60 -0.23
N ARG A 23 -0.06 14.13 1.00
CA ARG A 23 0.38 13.43 2.22
C ARG A 23 -0.40 12.13 2.44
N ALA A 24 -1.72 12.16 2.26
CA ALA A 24 -2.56 10.99 2.42
C ALA A 24 -2.21 9.87 1.41
N LEU A 25 -2.03 10.22 0.14
CA LEU A 25 -1.60 9.28 -0.90
C LEU A 25 -0.22 8.68 -0.61
N ILE A 26 0.77 9.51 -0.24
CA ILE A 26 2.11 9.03 0.14
C ILE A 26 2.01 8.08 1.33
N PHE A 27 1.21 8.41 2.35
CA PHE A 27 1.02 7.56 3.53
C PHE A 27 0.42 6.21 3.15
N LEU A 28 -0.70 6.19 2.42
CA LEU A 28 -1.37 4.97 1.98
C LEU A 28 -0.44 4.04 1.17
N LEU A 29 0.29 4.62 0.21
CA LEU A 29 1.20 3.86 -0.66
C LEU A 29 2.45 3.37 0.08
N THR A 30 2.97 4.16 1.03
CA THR A 30 4.16 3.79 1.80
C THR A 30 3.83 2.71 2.82
N VAL A 31 2.81 2.93 3.65
CA VAL A 31 2.36 1.97 4.64
C VAL A 31 1.97 0.68 3.95
N GLY A 32 1.13 0.76 2.92
CA GLY A 32 0.71 -0.40 2.16
C GLY A 32 1.87 -1.17 1.50
N GLY A 33 2.85 -0.46 0.93
CA GLY A 33 4.03 -1.07 0.30
C GLY A 33 4.97 -1.78 1.29
N VAL A 34 5.12 -1.26 2.51
CA VAL A 34 5.93 -1.88 3.59
C VAL A 34 5.24 -3.10 4.19
N GLY A 35 3.90 -3.15 4.15
CA GLY A 35 3.14 -4.27 4.72
C GLY A 35 3.50 -5.63 4.11
N TYR A 36 3.88 -5.68 2.83
CA TYR A 36 4.22 -6.94 2.17
C TYR A 36 5.48 -7.63 2.76
N PRO A 37 6.67 -7.00 2.78
CA PRO A 37 7.85 -7.62 3.41
C PRO A 37 7.67 -7.85 4.92
N LEU A 38 6.97 -6.95 5.62
CA LEU A 38 6.68 -7.10 7.05
C LEU A 38 5.81 -8.34 7.32
N GLY A 39 4.80 -8.59 6.48
CA GLY A 39 3.92 -9.75 6.59
C GLY A 39 4.66 -11.07 6.41
N TYR A 40 5.65 -11.14 5.51
CA TYR A 40 6.49 -12.34 5.38
C TYR A 40 7.38 -12.57 6.59
N LEU A 41 7.95 -11.51 7.16
CA LEU A 41 8.74 -11.60 8.40
C LEU A 41 7.89 -12.12 9.56
N ILE A 42 6.71 -11.52 9.76
CA ILE A 42 5.78 -11.94 10.82
C ILE A 42 5.30 -13.36 10.59
N TRP A 43 4.89 -13.70 9.37
CA TRP A 43 4.46 -15.07 9.05
C TRP A 43 5.56 -16.08 9.34
N SER A 44 6.78 -15.82 8.85
CA SER A 44 7.94 -16.70 9.07
C SER A 44 8.24 -16.90 10.56
N ALA A 45 8.13 -15.84 11.37
CA ALA A 45 8.32 -15.91 12.81
C ALA A 45 7.22 -16.71 13.54
N LEU A 46 6.01 -16.76 12.98
CA LEU A 46 4.86 -17.47 13.56
C LEU A 46 4.81 -18.96 13.20
N ILE A 47 5.45 -19.38 12.09
CA ILE A 47 5.43 -20.78 11.63
C ILE A 47 5.88 -21.78 12.72
N PRO A 48 6.98 -21.56 13.47
CA PRO A 48 7.44 -22.54 14.47
C PRO A 48 6.43 -22.79 15.60
N ALA A 49 5.60 -21.80 15.94
CA ALA A 49 4.64 -21.90 17.04
C ALA A 49 3.24 -22.34 16.61
N TYR A 50 2.82 -21.98 15.39
CA TYR A 50 1.43 -22.14 14.94
C TYR A 50 1.27 -23.05 13.73
N GLY A 51 2.36 -23.52 13.11
CA GLY A 51 2.32 -24.21 11.83
C GLY A 51 2.01 -23.25 10.67
N VAL A 52 2.11 -23.74 9.43
CA VAL A 52 2.03 -22.90 8.22
C VAL A 52 0.62 -22.32 8.01
N GLU A 53 -0.42 -23.15 8.07
CA GLU A 53 -1.80 -22.74 7.76
C GLU A 53 -2.33 -21.69 8.74
N ARG A 54 -2.18 -21.93 10.05
CA ARG A 54 -2.72 -21.02 11.07
C ARG A 54 -1.93 -19.71 11.13
N SER A 55 -0.61 -19.76 11.00
CA SER A 55 0.22 -18.55 10.95
C SER A 55 -0.07 -17.71 9.70
N LYS A 56 -0.36 -18.34 8.57
CA LYS A 56 -0.75 -17.65 7.33
C LYS A 56 -2.03 -16.86 7.52
N ALA A 57 -3.07 -17.46 8.12
CA ALA A 57 -4.33 -16.78 8.38
C ALA A 57 -4.13 -15.52 9.26
N ILE A 58 -3.27 -15.60 10.27
CA ILE A 58 -2.94 -14.45 11.12
C ILE A 58 -2.26 -13.34 10.30
N ALA A 59 -1.27 -13.69 9.48
CA ALA A 59 -0.57 -12.73 8.62
C ALA A 59 -1.49 -12.10 7.56
N GLU A 60 -2.41 -12.88 7.00
CA GLU A 60 -3.44 -12.39 6.07
C GLU A 60 -4.30 -11.31 6.72
N TRP A 61 -4.92 -11.62 7.85
CA TRP A 61 -5.87 -10.71 8.50
C TRP A 61 -5.21 -9.48 9.11
N LEU A 62 -4.05 -9.64 9.75
CA LEU A 62 -3.41 -8.54 10.47
C LEU A 62 -2.48 -7.70 9.61
N VAL A 63 -1.95 -8.24 8.51
CA VAL A 63 -0.93 -7.56 7.71
C VAL A 63 -1.34 -7.45 6.25
N TRP A 64 -1.51 -8.55 5.53
CA TRP A 64 -1.67 -8.44 4.07
C TRP A 64 -2.99 -7.78 3.66
N ILE A 65 -4.10 -8.06 4.33
CA ILE A 65 -5.40 -7.43 4.02
C ILE A 65 -5.40 -5.91 4.33
N PRO A 66 -5.08 -5.44 5.56
CA PRO A 66 -5.17 -4.01 5.86
C PRO A 66 -4.14 -3.18 5.07
N PHE A 67 -2.90 -3.66 4.96
CA PHE A 67 -1.85 -2.92 4.25
C PHE A 67 -2.00 -3.05 2.72
N GLY A 68 -2.41 -4.23 2.23
CA GLY A 68 -2.78 -4.40 0.82
C GLY A 68 -3.97 -3.51 0.43
N GLY A 69 -4.99 -3.45 1.28
CA GLY A 69 -6.14 -2.55 1.14
C GLY A 69 -5.72 -1.08 1.09
N ALA A 70 -4.81 -0.63 1.96
CA ALA A 70 -4.28 0.74 1.92
C ALA A 70 -3.60 1.04 0.57
N THR A 71 -2.83 0.10 0.02
CA THR A 71 -2.21 0.23 -1.31
C THR A 71 -3.27 0.36 -2.40
N ILE A 72 -4.29 -0.50 -2.39
CA ILE A 72 -5.39 -0.49 -3.37
C ILE A 72 -6.11 0.85 -3.34
N LEU A 73 -6.50 1.33 -2.15
CA LEU A 73 -7.16 2.63 -1.98
C LEU A 73 -6.28 3.78 -2.47
N GLY A 74 -4.98 3.76 -2.15
CA GLY A 74 -4.03 4.76 -2.62
C GLY A 74 -3.91 4.78 -4.15
N LEU A 75 -3.83 3.62 -4.79
CA LEU A 75 -3.73 3.50 -6.26
C LEU A 75 -5.03 3.90 -6.96
N LEU A 76 -6.19 3.48 -6.44
CA LEU A 76 -7.49 3.88 -6.99
C LEU A 76 -7.69 5.39 -6.91
N TRP A 77 -7.32 6.00 -5.79
CA TRP A 77 -7.38 7.45 -5.65
C TRP A 77 -6.42 8.15 -6.62
N LEU A 78 -5.17 7.68 -6.74
CA LEU A 78 -4.22 8.23 -7.69
C LEU A 78 -4.71 8.12 -9.14
N ALA A 79 -5.31 6.99 -9.51
CA ALA A 79 -5.92 6.80 -10.81
C ALA A 79 -7.07 7.79 -11.05
N GLY A 80 -7.97 7.96 -10.08
CA GLY A 80 -9.06 8.93 -10.13
C GLY A 80 -8.56 10.38 -10.27
N LEU A 81 -7.52 10.76 -9.54
CA LEU A 81 -6.89 12.08 -9.65
C LEU A 81 -6.28 12.30 -11.03
N THR A 82 -5.62 11.28 -11.58
CA THR A 82 -5.04 11.33 -12.93
C THR A 82 -6.13 11.48 -14.00
N GLY A 83 -7.20 10.69 -13.90
CA GLY A 83 -8.36 10.79 -14.81
C GLY A 83 -9.06 12.14 -14.74
N ALA A 84 -9.24 12.69 -13.54
CA ALA A 84 -9.83 14.01 -13.35
C ALA A 84 -8.97 15.14 -13.95
N LEU A 85 -7.64 15.00 -13.91
CA LEU A 85 -6.73 15.96 -14.55
C LEU A 85 -6.76 15.85 -16.08
N LEU A 86 -6.86 14.63 -16.61
CA LEU A 86 -7.01 14.39 -18.05
C LEU A 86 -8.31 14.97 -18.58
N ALA A 87 -9.43 14.79 -17.88
CA ALA A 87 -10.74 15.29 -18.30
C ALA A 87 -10.87 16.84 -18.25
N ARG A 88 -9.95 17.53 -17.57
CA ARG A 88 -9.90 19.00 -17.48
C ARG A 88 -9.02 19.65 -18.55
N ARG A 89 -8.35 18.84 -19.39
CA ARG A 89 -7.56 19.31 -20.53
C ARG A 89 -8.39 19.22 -21.80
#